data_AF-A0A4D7Y9D5-F1
#
_entry.id   AF-A0A4D7Y9D5-F1
#
_cell.length_a   1.000
_cell.length_b   1.000
_cell.length_c   1.000
_cell.angle_alpha   90.00
_cell.angle_beta   90.00
_cell.angle_gamma   90.00
#
_symmetry.space_group_name_H-M   'P 1'
#
loop_
_entity.id
_entity.type
_entity.pdbx_description
1 polymer ?
#
loop_
_entity_poly.entity_id
_entity_poly.type
_entity_poly.pdbx_seq_one_letter_code
_entity_poly.pdbx_strand_id
1 'polypeptide(L)'
;MAAVSIAFEAPDNCGGAPTAGKKPIDFDHLARQTMGDKDLEIEVLQLFSRNARAALHEMAGADDKVVIATAHRLKGSAQAVGASAVSAAAAVVEDKGNDSAAIAKLAATIVEAENFILKLCR
;
A
#
# COMPACT_ATOMS: atom_id res chain seq x y z
N MET A 1 42.91 39.51 28.58
CA MET A 1 41.49 39.13 28.56
C MET A 1 41.00 39.25 27.13
N ALA A 2 40.82 38.13 26.43
CA ALA A 2 40.36 38.10 25.04
C ALA A 2 39.05 37.30 24.98
N ALA A 3 38.08 37.84 24.24
CA ALA A 3 36.72 37.35 24.11
C ALA A 3 36.68 35.97 23.43
N VAL A 4 35.89 35.06 24.00
CA VAL A 4 35.58 33.75 23.39
C VAL A 4 34.35 33.94 22.51
N SER A 5 34.58 33.83 21.20
CA SER A 5 33.54 33.76 20.18
C SER A 5 32.78 32.44 20.27
N ILE A 6 31.47 32.53 20.13
CA ILE A 6 30.53 31.41 20.11
C ILE A 6 30.70 30.59 18.81
N ALA A 7 30.63 29.27 18.93
CA ALA A 7 30.32 28.38 17.81
C ALA A 7 29.21 27.43 18.27
N PHE A 8 28.01 27.71 17.76
CA PHE A 8 26.84 26.85 17.82
C PHE A 8 27.06 25.74 16.81
N GLU A 9 27.47 24.56 17.28
CA GLU A 9 27.55 23.35 16.46
C GLU A 9 26.44 22.41 16.93
N ALA A 10 25.42 22.28 16.08
CA ALA A 10 24.34 21.33 16.26
C ALA A 10 24.93 19.90 16.20
N PRO A 11 24.49 18.99 17.07
CA PRO A 11 25.00 17.63 17.04
C PRO A 11 24.64 16.96 15.71
N ASP A 12 25.66 16.41 15.07
CA ASP A 12 25.56 15.39 14.03
C ASP A 12 24.65 14.26 14.50
N ASN A 13 23.37 14.33 14.13
CA ASN A 13 22.49 13.19 14.17
C ASN A 13 22.83 12.27 13.00
N CYS A 14 23.84 11.44 13.22
CA CYS A 14 24.08 10.21 12.50
C CYS A 14 22.79 9.37 12.44
N GLY A 15 22.39 8.96 11.24
CA GLY A 15 21.45 7.83 11.07
C GLY A 15 19.99 8.18 10.77
N GLY A 16 19.71 9.21 9.99
CA GLY A 16 18.44 9.32 9.29
C GLY A 16 18.56 8.72 7.89
N ALA A 17 18.51 7.39 7.76
CA ALA A 17 18.11 6.84 6.46
C ALA A 17 16.80 7.54 6.10
N PRO A 18 16.62 8.08 4.87
CA PRO A 18 15.30 8.52 4.49
C PRO A 18 14.43 7.29 4.73
N THR A 19 13.40 7.42 5.57
CA THR A 19 12.27 6.51 5.49
C THR A 19 11.76 6.74 4.07
N ALA A 20 12.34 6.01 3.11
CA ALA A 20 11.92 5.96 1.74
C ALA A 20 10.47 5.54 1.91
N GLY A 21 9.57 6.52 1.83
CA GLY A 21 8.15 6.31 1.94
C GLY A 21 7.87 5.26 0.91
N LYS A 22 7.71 4.02 1.38
CA LYS A 22 7.58 2.86 0.53
C LYS A 22 6.31 3.17 -0.22
N LYS A 23 6.46 3.60 -1.47
CA LYS A 23 5.33 4.06 -2.27
C LYS A 23 4.30 2.94 -2.16
N PRO A 24 3.03 3.24 -1.84
CA PRO A 24 2.03 2.19 -1.64
C PRO A 24 1.92 1.30 -2.88
N ILE A 25 2.39 1.79 -4.03
CA ILE A 25 2.44 1.13 -5.32
C ILE A 25 3.86 1.22 -5.89
N ASP A 26 4.39 0.08 -6.35
CA ASP A 26 5.65 -0.02 -7.07
C ASP A 26 5.44 0.21 -8.58
N PHE A 27 5.83 1.39 -9.06
CA PHE A 27 5.71 1.76 -10.47
C PHE A 27 6.71 1.05 -11.38
N ASP A 28 7.86 0.62 -10.87
CA ASP A 28 8.83 -0.12 -11.69
C ASP A 28 8.26 -1.50 -12.02
N HIS A 29 7.57 -2.13 -11.06
CA HIS A 29 6.80 -3.34 -11.28
C HIS A 29 5.64 -3.13 -12.27
N LEU A 30 4.88 -2.04 -12.09
CA LEU A 30 3.73 -1.74 -12.93
C LEU A 30 4.15 -1.48 -14.40
N ALA A 31 5.17 -0.65 -14.61
CA ALA A 31 5.72 -0.36 -15.93
C ALA A 31 6.24 -1.61 -16.65
N ARG A 32 6.79 -2.60 -15.91
CA ARG A 32 7.19 -3.88 -16.50
C ARG A 32 5.98 -4.71 -16.96
N GLN A 33 4.86 -4.66 -16.25
CA GLN A 33 3.64 -5.36 -16.66
C GLN A 33 2.92 -4.70 -17.82
N THR A 34 2.98 -3.37 -17.92
CA THR A 34 2.30 -2.59 -18.95
C THR A 34 3.19 -2.23 -20.13
N MET A 35 4.42 -2.76 -20.17
CA MET A 35 5.44 -2.43 -21.18
C MET A 35 5.76 -0.92 -21.26
N GLY A 36 5.56 -0.19 -20.16
CA GLY A 36 5.78 1.25 -20.04
C GLY A 36 4.63 2.12 -20.55
N ASP A 37 3.46 1.53 -20.84
CA ASP A 37 2.27 2.27 -21.26
C ASP A 37 1.51 2.86 -20.07
N LYS A 38 1.59 4.18 -19.91
CA LYS A 38 1.02 4.89 -18.76
C LYS A 38 -0.50 4.87 -18.70
N ASP A 39 -1.17 4.84 -19.85
CA ASP A 39 -2.64 4.76 -19.90
C ASP A 39 -3.10 3.40 -19.38
N LEU A 40 -2.42 2.33 -19.77
CA LEU A 40 -2.65 0.98 -19.25
C LEU A 40 -2.31 0.86 -17.75
N GLU A 41 -1.23 1.51 -17.29
CA GLU A 41 -0.90 1.58 -15.85
C GLU A 41 -2.07 2.15 -15.05
N ILE A 42 -2.63 3.28 -15.52
CA ILE A 42 -3.77 3.93 -14.88
C ILE A 42 -5.03 3.04 -14.95
N GLU A 43 -5.30 2.41 -16.09
CA GLU A 43 -6.45 1.53 -16.24
C GLU A 43 -6.41 0.34 -15.28
N VAL A 44 -5.23 -0.30 -15.15
CA VAL A 44 -5.00 -1.42 -14.23
C VAL A 44 -5.15 -0.97 -12.78
N LEU A 45 -4.64 0.21 -12.43
CA LEU A 45 -4.80 0.79 -11.08
C LEU A 45 -6.26 1.09 -10.75
N GLN A 46 -7.01 1.66 -11.71
CA GLN A 46 -8.45 1.90 -11.58
C GLN A 46 -9.24 0.60 -11.41
N LEU A 47 -8.89 -0.44 -12.17
CA LEU A 47 -9.50 -1.76 -12.05
C LEU A 47 -9.21 -2.37 -10.68
N PHE A 48 -7.97 -2.26 -10.20
CA PHE A 48 -7.58 -2.73 -8.88
C PHE A 48 -8.37 -2.04 -7.75
N SER A 49 -8.51 -0.71 -7.78
CA SER A 49 -9.32 0.02 -6.78
C SER A 49 -10.76 -0.50 -6.73
N ARG A 50 -11.41 -0.68 -7.88
CA ARG A 50 -12.76 -1.27 -7.96
C ARG A 50 -12.82 -2.67 -7.36
N ASN A 51 -11.85 -3.52 -7.70
CA ASN A 51 -11.77 -4.89 -7.19
C ASN A 51 -11.51 -4.93 -5.67
N ALA A 52 -10.65 -4.05 -5.16
CA ALA A 52 -10.34 -3.95 -3.73
C ALA A 52 -11.56 -3.53 -2.91
N ARG A 53 -12.35 -2.57 -3.41
CA ARG A 53 -13.60 -2.15 -2.76
C ARG A 53 -14.66 -3.25 -2.78
N ALA A 54 -14.79 -3.98 -3.89
CA ALA A 54 -15.69 -5.13 -3.98
C ALA A 54 -15.27 -6.25 -3.01
N ALA A 55 -13.97 -6.52 -2.89
CA ALA A 55 -13.42 -7.49 -1.95
C ALA A 55 -13.74 -7.12 -0.49
N LEU A 56 -13.57 -5.86 -0.09
CA LEU A 56 -13.93 -5.41 1.26
C LEU A 56 -15.43 -5.59 1.55
N HIS A 57 -16.29 -5.32 0.57
CA HIS A 57 -17.73 -5.51 0.71
C HIS A 57 -18.11 -7.00 0.79
N GLU A 58 -17.44 -7.85 0.03
CA GLU A 58 -17.62 -9.31 0.09
C GLU A 58 -17.17 -9.87 1.44
N MET A 59 -16.11 -9.32 2.04
CA MET A 59 -15.63 -9.71 3.37
C MET A 59 -16.54 -9.19 4.50
N ALA A 60 -17.30 -8.12 4.27
CA ALA A 60 -18.18 -7.53 5.27
C ALA A 60 -19.42 -8.40 5.53
N GLY A 61 -19.35 -9.24 6.57
CA GLY A 61 -20.44 -10.14 6.97
C GLY A 61 -20.37 -11.53 6.34
N ALA A 62 -19.24 -11.86 5.72
CA ALA A 62 -18.95 -13.18 5.19
C ALA A 62 -18.38 -14.13 6.26
N ASP A 63 -18.48 -15.44 5.98
CA ASP A 63 -17.82 -16.47 6.77
C ASP A 63 -16.30 -16.44 6.58
N ASP A 64 -15.58 -16.98 7.57
CA ASP A 64 -14.13 -17.07 7.61
C ASP A 64 -13.50 -17.63 6.31
N LYS A 65 -14.11 -18.67 5.74
CA LYS A 65 -13.67 -19.28 4.47
C LYS A 65 -13.74 -18.31 3.29
N VAL A 66 -14.80 -17.51 3.24
CA VAL A 66 -15.00 -16.53 2.18
C VAL A 66 -14.01 -15.39 2.38
N VAL A 67 -13.84 -14.90 3.60
CA VAL A 67 -12.85 -13.87 3.95
C VAL A 67 -11.44 -14.28 3.52
N ILE A 68 -11.02 -15.50 3.85
CA ILE A 68 -9.71 -16.04 3.45
C ILE A 68 -9.59 -16.12 1.92
N ALA A 69 -10.60 -16.64 1.22
CA ALA A 69 -10.58 -16.75 -0.24
C ALA A 69 -10.53 -15.38 -0.93
N THR A 70 -11.28 -14.41 -0.43
CA THR A 70 -11.31 -13.03 -0.94
C THR A 70 -9.99 -12.31 -0.65
N ALA A 71 -9.41 -12.49 0.54
CA ALA A 71 -8.10 -11.97 0.89
C ALA A 71 -7.00 -12.54 -0.03
N HIS A 72 -7.03 -13.85 -0.30
CA HIS A 72 -6.09 -14.51 -1.20
C HIS A 72 -6.15 -13.94 -2.63
N ARG A 73 -7.39 -13.75 -3.14
CA ARG A 73 -7.61 -13.14 -4.46
C ARG A 73 -7.09 -11.70 -4.51
N LEU A 74 -7.43 -10.91 -3.50
CA LEU A 74 -7.00 -9.52 -3.39
C LEU A 74 -5.47 -9.40 -3.30
N LYS A 75 -4.82 -10.30 -2.55
CA LYS A 75 -3.36 -10.39 -2.45
C LYS A 75 -2.73 -10.61 -3.83
N GLY A 76 -3.27 -11.51 -4.64
CA GLY A 76 -2.79 -11.75 -6.01
C GLY A 76 -2.95 -10.52 -6.89
N SER A 77 -4.11 -9.86 -6.87
CA SER A 77 -4.34 -8.61 -7.60
C SER A 77 -3.40 -7.49 -7.14
N ALA A 78 -3.17 -7.36 -5.83
CA ALA A 78 -2.26 -6.36 -5.27
C ALA A 78 -0.81 -6.60 -5.69
N GLN A 79 -0.38 -7.87 -5.76
CA GLN A 79 0.95 -8.21 -6.27
C GLN A 79 1.09 -7.87 -7.75
N ALA A 80 0.06 -8.10 -8.56
CA ALA A 80 0.09 -7.77 -9.98
C ALA A 80 0.31 -6.26 -10.19
N VAL A 81 -0.39 -5.41 -9.46
CA VAL A 81 -0.24 -3.95 -9.61
C VAL A 81 0.95 -3.35 -8.83
N GLY A 82 1.74 -4.17 -8.15
CA GLY A 82 2.84 -3.69 -7.31
C GLY A 82 2.40 -3.05 -5.98
N ALA A 83 1.14 -3.21 -5.57
CA ALA A 83 0.60 -2.72 -4.30
C ALA A 83 1.03 -3.59 -3.10
N SER A 84 2.32 -3.53 -2.79
CA SER A 84 2.94 -4.37 -1.75
C SER A 84 2.32 -4.19 -0.37
N ALA A 85 1.89 -2.98 -0.02
CA ALA A 85 1.25 -2.70 1.26
C ALA A 85 -0.10 -3.43 1.40
N VAL A 86 -0.93 -3.39 0.35
CA VAL A 86 -2.23 -4.08 0.33
C VAL A 86 -2.03 -5.59 0.32
N SER A 87 -1.06 -6.09 -0.46
CA SER A 87 -0.70 -7.51 -0.49
C SER A 87 -0.31 -8.05 0.89
N ALA A 88 0.52 -7.30 1.62
CA ALA A 88 0.93 -7.67 2.98
C ALA A 88 -0.24 -7.66 3.96
N ALA A 89 -1.12 -6.65 3.89
CA ALA A 89 -2.31 -6.60 4.74
C ALA A 89 -3.28 -7.75 4.43
N ALA A 90 -3.48 -8.08 3.15
CA ALA A 90 -4.33 -9.19 2.72
C ALA A 90 -3.77 -10.54 3.19
N ALA A 91 -2.44 -10.72 3.18
CA ALA A 91 -1.81 -11.93 3.72
C ALA A 91 -2.10 -12.12 5.22
N VAL A 92 -2.13 -11.03 6.00
CA VAL A 92 -2.47 -11.09 7.43
C VAL A 92 -3.93 -11.50 7.63
N VAL A 93 -4.84 -11.05 6.77
CA VAL A 93 -6.25 -11.48 6.83
C VAL A 93 -6.40 -12.94 6.39
N GLU A 94 -5.62 -13.39 5.41
CA GLU A 94 -5.57 -14.81 4.99
C GLU A 94 -5.10 -15.72 6.14
N ASP A 95 -4.15 -15.28 6.96
CA ASP A 95 -3.61 -16.03 8.11
C ASP A 95 -4.51 -15.98 9.35
N LYS A 96 -5.07 -14.81 9.66
CA LYS A 96 -5.89 -14.60 10.87
C LYS A 96 -7.37 -14.90 10.67
N GLY A 97 -7.83 -15.05 9.43
CA GLY A 97 -9.24 -15.24 9.11
C GLY A 97 -10.08 -13.98 9.31
N ASN A 98 -11.31 -14.13 9.80
CA ASN A 98 -12.29 -13.07 10.03
C ASN A 98 -11.97 -12.14 11.22
N ASP A 99 -10.69 -11.87 11.47
CA ASP A 99 -10.23 -10.94 12.48
C ASP A 99 -10.57 -9.49 12.08
N SER A 100 -11.46 -8.85 12.83
CA SER A 100 -11.94 -7.51 12.51
C SER A 100 -10.82 -6.47 12.51
N ALA A 101 -9.77 -6.65 13.32
CA ALA A 101 -8.62 -5.74 13.35
C ALA A 101 -7.76 -5.88 12.08
N ALA A 102 -7.54 -7.11 11.59
CA ALA A 102 -6.86 -7.36 10.32
C ALA A 102 -7.64 -6.78 9.14
N ILE A 103 -8.96 -7.00 9.09
CA ILE A 103 -9.84 -6.46 8.03
C ILE A 103 -9.84 -4.93 8.06
N ALA A 104 -9.90 -4.30 9.25
CA ALA A 104 -9.83 -2.85 9.37
C ALA A 104 -8.49 -2.29 8.87
N LYS A 105 -7.38 -2.97 9.16
CA LYS A 105 -6.05 -2.58 8.66
C LYS A 105 -5.94 -2.74 7.16
N LEU A 106 -6.48 -3.82 6.59
CA LEU A 106 -6.58 -4.02 5.15
C LEU A 106 -7.38 -2.90 4.50
N ALA A 107 -8.55 -2.56 5.03
CA ALA A 107 -9.38 -1.47 4.54
C ALA A 107 -8.65 -0.12 4.56
N ALA A 108 -7.95 0.21 5.65
CA ALA A 108 -7.16 1.43 5.74
C ALA A 108 -6.07 1.49 4.64
N THR A 109 -5.37 0.37 4.43
CA THR A 109 -4.30 0.29 3.43
C THR A 109 -4.84 0.41 2.00
N ILE A 110 -6.02 -0.16 1.73
CA ILE A 110 -6.71 -0.01 0.44
C ILE A 110 -7.09 1.45 0.21
N VAL A 111 -7.67 2.13 1.21
CA VAL A 111 -8.03 3.55 1.11
C VAL A 111 -6.80 4.43 0.86
N GLU A 112 -5.65 4.12 1.46
CA GLU A 112 -4.40 4.82 1.17
C GLU A 112 -3.94 4.60 -0.29
N ALA A 113 -4.02 3.37 -0.79
CA ALA A 113 -3.69 3.05 -2.17
C ALA A 113 -4.64 3.74 -3.15
N GLU A 114 -5.95 3.74 -2.90
CA GLU A 114 -6.95 4.42 -3.72
C GLU A 114 -6.72 5.94 -3.77
N ASN A 115 -6.47 6.57 -2.61
CA ASN A 115 -6.14 7.98 -2.55
C ASN A 115 -4.86 8.31 -3.34
N PHE A 116 -3.89 7.40 -3.33
CA PHE A 116 -2.67 7.56 -4.12
C PHE A 116 -2.95 7.45 -5.62
N ILE A 117 -3.78 6.48 -6.05
CA ILE A 117 -4.22 6.31 -7.44
C ILE A 117 -4.99 7.56 -7.92
N LEU A 118 -5.91 8.08 -7.11
CA LEU A 118 -6.66 9.30 -7.42
C LEU A 118 -5.77 10.53 -7.59
N LYS A 119 -4.67 10.63 -6.83
CA LYS A 119 -3.69 11.71 -6.99
C LYS A 119 -2.88 11.61 -8.27
N LEU A 120 -2.72 10.41 -8.85
CA LEU A 120 -2.00 10.18 -10.10
C LEU A 120 -2.87 10.43 -11.33
N CYS A 121 -4.18 10.21 -11.22
CA CYS A 121 -5.14 10.42 -12.31
C CYS A 121 -5.57 11.91 -12.47
N ARG A 122 -4.93 12.84 -11.76
CA ARG A 122 -5.28 14.27 -11.74
C ARG A 122 -4.22 15.10 -12.45
#